data_AF-A0A9D1MUC9-F1
#
_entry.id   AF-A0A9D1MUC9-F1
#
_cell.length_a   1.000
_cell.length_b   1.000
_cell.length_c   1.000
_cell.angle_alpha   90.00
_cell.angle_beta   90.00
_cell.angle_gamma   90.00
#
_symmetry.space_group_name_H-M   'P 1'
#
loop_
_entity.id
_entity.type
_entity.pdbx_description
1 polymer ?
#
loop_
_entity_poly.entity_id
_entity_poly.type
_entity_poly.pdbx_seq_one_letter_code
_entity_poly.pdbx_strand_id
1 'polypeptide(L)'
;MNEMIGCCGLNCEKCDAYLATVNNDQALREKTAKLWAKLNNAPILPEHINCEGCRMNGAKTVFCESLCEIRKCAARKGFSTCGDCPELETCPTIGAILENNPSALENLKG
;
A
#
# COMPACT_ATOMS: atom_id res chain seq x y z
N MET A 1 6.86 15.67 -1.92
CA MET A 1 6.59 14.21 -1.87
C MET A 1 5.77 13.82 -3.10
N ASN A 2 6.20 12.81 -3.85
CA ASN A 2 5.49 12.31 -5.04
C ASN A 2 4.09 11.78 -4.66
N GLU A 3 3.05 12.12 -5.44
CA GLU A 3 1.65 11.71 -5.20
C GLU A 3 1.44 10.20 -5.23
N MET A 4 2.32 9.47 -5.94
CA MET A 4 2.32 8.01 -6.03
C MET A 4 2.98 7.32 -4.84
N ILE A 5 3.50 8.07 -3.86
CA ILE A 5 3.95 7.51 -2.58
C ILE A 5 2.73 7.22 -1.72
N GLY A 6 2.47 5.94 -1.44
CA GLY A 6 1.36 5.53 -0.59
C GLY A 6 1.54 5.98 0.87
N CYS A 7 0.49 5.82 1.68
CA CYS A 7 0.52 6.22 3.09
C CYS A 7 1.67 5.57 3.88
N CYS A 8 2.12 4.39 3.44
CA CYS A 8 3.23 3.64 4.04
C CYS A 8 4.63 3.99 3.48
N GLY A 9 4.75 4.95 2.56
CA GLY A 9 6.04 5.32 1.95
C GLY A 9 6.44 4.48 0.73
N LEU A 10 5.72 3.41 0.43
CA LEU A 10 5.96 2.62 -0.77
C LEU A 10 5.54 3.39 -2.03
N ASN A 11 6.35 3.31 -3.09
CA ASN A 11 6.00 3.88 -4.38
C ASN A 11 5.01 2.96 -5.12
N CYS A 12 3.79 3.45 -5.34
CA CYS A 12 2.75 2.73 -6.09
C CYS A 12 3.18 2.42 -7.53
N GLU A 13 4.04 3.22 -8.16
CA GLU A 13 4.57 2.95 -9.51
C GLU A 13 5.42 1.66 -9.57
N LYS A 14 5.85 1.14 -8.41
CA LYS A 14 6.57 -0.12 -8.29
C LYS A 14 5.74 -1.23 -7.64
N CYS A 15 4.47 -0.97 -7.34
CA CYS A 15 3.59 -1.93 -6.69
C CYS A 15 2.98 -2.88 -7.73
N ASP A 16 3.13 -4.20 -7.54
CA ASP A 16 2.58 -5.20 -8.45
C ASP A 16 1.07 -5.02 -8.70
N ALA A 17 0.27 -4.64 -7.69
CA ALA A 17 -1.16 -4.42 -7.86
C ALA A 17 -1.48 -3.24 -8.79
N TYR A 18 -0.71 -2.15 -8.67
CA TYR A 18 -0.85 -0.98 -9.54
C TYR A 18 -0.39 -1.30 -10.96
N LEU A 19 0.80 -1.91 -11.09
CA LEU A 19 1.37 -2.34 -12.37
C LEU A 19 0.43 -3.31 -13.10
N ALA A 20 -0.17 -4.25 -12.38
CA ALA A 20 -1.15 -5.17 -12.94
C ALA A 20 -2.40 -4.46 -13.47
N THR A 21 -2.82 -3.38 -12.80
CA THR A 21 -3.97 -2.57 -13.22
C THR A 21 -3.65 -1.79 -14.49
N VAL A 22 -2.57 -0.99 -14.49
CA VAL A 22 -2.25 -0.08 -15.60
C VAL A 22 -1.79 -0.83 -16.86
N ASN A 23 -1.14 -1.99 -16.70
CA ASN A 23 -0.72 -2.83 -17.83
C ASN A 23 -1.79 -3.85 -18.23
N ASN A 24 -2.91 -3.89 -17.52
CA ASN A 24 -3.92 -4.94 -17.64
C ASN A 24 -3.33 -6.36 -17.60
N ASP A 25 -2.39 -6.61 -16.70
CA ASP A 25 -1.63 -7.86 -16.61
C ASP A 25 -2.33 -8.87 -15.69
N GLN A 26 -3.00 -9.85 -16.30
CA GLN A 26 -3.71 -10.90 -15.57
C GLN A 26 -2.77 -11.84 -14.79
N ALA A 27 -1.60 -12.18 -15.34
CA ALA A 27 -0.66 -13.09 -14.67
C ALA A 27 -0.10 -12.44 -13.40
N LEU A 28 0.15 -11.13 -13.45
CA LEU A 28 0.59 -10.37 -12.28
C LEU A 28 -0.53 -10.29 -11.23
N ARG A 29 -1.80 -10.10 -11.61
CA ARG A 29 -2.94 -10.16 -10.67
C ARG A 29 -3.00 -11.49 -9.92
N GLU A 30 -2.84 -12.61 -10.64
CA GLU A 30 -2.84 -13.95 -10.04
C GLU A 30 -1.69 -14.16 -9.06
N LYS A 31 -0.48 -13.77 -9.45
CA LYS A 31 0.70 -13.84 -8.58
C LYS A 31 0.52 -12.99 -7.32
N THR A 32 0.07 -11.75 -7.46
CA THR A 32 -0.14 -10.83 -6.34
C THR A 32 -1.24 -11.30 -5.42
N ALA A 33 -2.39 -11.72 -5.96
CA ALA A 33 -3.51 -12.24 -5.17
C ALA A 33 -3.10 -13.45 -4.34
N LYS A 34 -2.40 -14.42 -4.94
CA LYS A 34 -1.91 -15.61 -4.24
C LYS A 34 -0.95 -15.26 -3.09
N LEU A 35 -0.02 -14.34 -3.33
CA LEU A 35 0.91 -13.87 -2.29
C LEU A 35 0.16 -13.18 -1.16
N TRP A 36 -0.72 -12.23 -1.48
CA TRP A 36 -1.44 -11.44 -0.48
C TRP A 36 -2.44 -12.28 0.31
N ALA A 37 -3.10 -13.25 -0.34
CA ALA A 37 -3.97 -14.21 0.34
C ALA A 37 -3.21 -15.01 1.40
N LYS A 38 -2.00 -15.49 1.06
CA LYS A 38 -1.13 -16.22 1.99
C LYS A 38 -0.65 -15.34 3.15
N LEU A 39 -0.18 -14.12 2.87
CA LEU A 39 0.36 -13.22 3.89
C LEU A 39 -0.70 -12.75 4.88
N ASN A 40 -1.95 -12.60 4.43
CA ASN A 40 -3.02 -12.03 5.24
C ASN A 40 -4.04 -13.07 5.73
N ASN A 41 -3.84 -14.36 5.39
CA ASN A 41 -4.79 -15.43 5.66
C ASN A 41 -6.23 -15.06 5.26
N ALA A 42 -6.40 -14.48 4.07
CA ALA A 42 -7.65 -13.91 3.58
C ALA A 42 -7.92 -14.32 2.13
N PRO A 43 -9.20 -14.47 1.71
CA PRO A 43 -9.54 -14.87 0.34
C PRO A 43 -9.37 -13.70 -0.64
N ILE A 44 -8.13 -13.39 -1.01
CA ILE A 44 -7.81 -12.38 -2.02
C ILE A 44 -7.73 -13.07 -3.39
N LEU A 45 -8.61 -12.66 -4.30
CA LEU A 45 -8.73 -13.21 -5.65
C LEU A 45 -8.08 -12.24 -6.67
N PRO A 46 -7.67 -12.73 -7.86
CA PRO A 46 -7.06 -11.89 -8.90
C PRO A 46 -7.91 -10.66 -9.27
N GLU A 47 -9.24 -10.81 -9.33
CA GLU A 47 -10.20 -9.74 -9.59
C GLU A 47 -10.21 -8.64 -8.52
N HIS A 48 -9.72 -8.93 -7.31
CA HIS A 48 -9.56 -7.93 -6.25
C HIS A 48 -8.29 -7.08 -6.42
N ILE A 49 -7.40 -7.44 -7.35
CA ILE A 49 -6.15 -6.74 -7.63
C ILE A 49 -6.37 -5.72 -8.75
N ASN A 50 -7.12 -4.66 -8.40
CA ASN A 50 -7.31 -3.49 -9.24
C ASN A 50 -7.18 -2.22 -8.38
N CYS A 51 -6.25 -1.32 -8.71
CA CYS A 51 -6.09 -0.04 -8.02
C CYS A 51 -5.41 1.03 -8.85
N GLU A 52 -5.68 2.29 -8.50
CA GLU A 52 -5.13 3.49 -9.18
C GLU A 52 -4.12 4.23 -8.30
N GLY A 53 -3.61 3.58 -7.25
CA GLY A 53 -2.69 4.16 -6.27
C GLY A 53 -3.35 4.42 -4.91
N CYS A 54 -2.57 4.30 -3.84
CA CYS A 54 -3.07 4.24 -2.46
C CYS A 54 -3.74 5.55 -1.98
N ARG A 55 -3.20 6.70 -2.43
CA ARG A 55 -3.69 8.04 -2.10
C ARG A 55 -4.49 8.72 -3.21
N MET A 56 -4.50 8.14 -4.41
CA MET A 56 -5.20 8.71 -5.55
C MET A 56 -6.72 8.54 -5.39
N ASN A 57 -7.48 9.41 -6.02
CA ASN A 57 -8.91 9.17 -6.24
C ASN A 57 -9.05 8.05 -7.27
N GLY A 58 -9.87 7.04 -7.01
CA GLY A 58 -10.04 5.90 -7.91
C GLY A 58 -10.01 4.56 -7.20
N ALA A 59 -10.03 3.47 -7.97
CA ALA A 59 -10.13 2.11 -7.45
C ALA A 59 -9.02 1.79 -6.44
N LYS A 60 -9.36 0.95 -5.46
CA LYS A 60 -8.45 0.38 -4.48
C LYS A 60 -8.64 -1.13 -4.49
N THR A 61 -7.55 -1.86 -4.26
CA THR A 61 -7.68 -3.30 -4.03
C THR A 61 -8.53 -3.52 -2.77
N VAL A 62 -9.23 -4.65 -2.70
CA VAL A 62 -10.03 -5.00 -1.50
C VAL A 62 -9.16 -4.96 -0.24
N PHE A 63 -7.89 -5.38 -0.34
CA PHE A 63 -6.95 -5.27 0.77
C PHE A 63 -6.67 -3.81 1.16
N CYS A 64 -6.30 -2.95 0.21
CA CYS A 64 -6.01 -1.55 0.51
C CYS A 64 -7.22 -0.79 1.05
N GLU A 65 -8.42 -1.13 0.58
CA GLU A 65 -9.65 -0.48 1.02
C GLU A 65 -10.09 -0.96 2.42
N SER A 66 -10.05 -2.26 2.67
CA SER A 66 -10.73 -2.84 3.84
C SER A 66 -9.81 -3.49 4.87
N LEU A 67 -8.54 -3.78 4.55
CA LEU A 67 -7.65 -4.55 5.43
C LEU A 67 -6.34 -3.83 5.79
N CYS A 68 -5.90 -2.87 4.98
CA CYS A 68 -4.64 -2.17 5.22
C CYS A 68 -4.74 -1.23 6.44
N GLU A 69 -4.27 -1.69 7.60
CA GLU A 69 -4.32 -0.91 8.84
C GLU A 69 -3.49 0.38 8.79
N ILE A 70 -2.41 0.43 8.01
CA ILE A 70 -1.62 1.66 7.81
C ILE A 70 -2.49 2.74 7.14
N ARG A 71 -3.19 2.40 6.05
CA ARG A 71 -4.06 3.35 5.34
C ARG A 71 -5.23 3.79 6.22
N LYS A 72 -5.88 2.86 6.92
CA LYS A 72 -6.98 3.18 7.85
C LYS A 72 -6.50 4.09 8.98
N CYS A 73 -5.31 3.83 9.54
CA CYS A 73 -4.74 4.64 10.60
C CYS A 73 -4.47 6.07 10.11
N ALA A 74 -3.81 6.23 8.96
CA ALA A 74 -3.56 7.54 8.35
C ALA A 74 -4.88 8.29 8.09
N ALA A 75 -5.88 7.62 7.49
CA ALA A 75 -7.18 8.22 7.24
C ALA A 75 -7.90 8.66 8.54
N ARG A 76 -7.92 7.83 9.59
CA ARG A 76 -8.51 8.19 10.90
C ARG A 76 -7.82 9.36 11.56
N LYS A 77 -6.49 9.48 11.40
CA LYS A 77 -5.70 10.59 11.95
C LYS A 77 -5.72 11.85 11.06
N GLY A 78 -6.32 11.79 9.87
CA GLY A 78 -6.32 12.89 8.91
C GLY A 78 -4.95 13.13 8.25
N PHE A 79 -4.08 12.11 8.24
CA PHE A 79 -2.74 12.20 7.66
C PHE A 79 -2.75 11.81 6.19
N SER A 80 -1.94 12.51 5.39
CA SER A 80 -1.71 12.15 4.00
C SER A 80 -0.81 10.92 3.90
N THR A 81 0.22 10.87 4.75
CA THR A 81 1.07 9.68 4.92
C THR A 81 1.48 9.49 6.37
N CYS A 82 2.08 8.35 6.69
CA CYS A 82 2.72 8.16 7.99
C CYS A 82 3.87 9.15 8.26
N GLY A 83 4.36 9.87 7.25
CA GLY A 83 5.32 10.98 7.41
C GLY A 83 4.79 12.13 8.26
N ASP A 84 3.47 12.32 8.26
CA ASP A 84 2.81 13.34 9.09
C ASP A 84 2.66 12.90 10.56
N CYS A 85 3.01 11.64 10.88
CA CYS A 85 2.87 11.08 12.22
C CYS A 85 4.12 11.39 13.07
N PRO A 86 4.00 12.08 14.23
CA PRO A 86 5.13 12.36 15.11
C PRO A 86 5.83 11.09 15.64
N GLU A 87 5.10 9.98 15.70
CA GLU A 87 5.59 8.68 16.18
C GLU A 87 6.17 7.81 15.05
N LEU A 88 6.42 8.34 13.84
CA LEU A 88 6.80 7.55 12.66
C LEU A 88 7.88 6.51 12.93
N GLU A 89 8.99 6.90 13.57
CA GLU A 89 10.16 6.04 13.76
C GLU A 89 9.94 4.90 14.76
N THR A 90 8.97 5.06 15.67
CA THR A 90 8.65 4.06 16.71
C THR A 90 7.28 3.42 16.51
N CYS A 91 6.56 3.78 15.44
CA CYS A 91 5.19 3.34 15.22
C CYS A 91 5.13 1.85 14.82
N PRO A 92 4.55 0.97 15.66
CA PRO A 92 4.52 -0.46 15.39
C PRO A 92 3.64 -0.80 14.18
N THR A 93 2.68 0.05 13.82
CA THR A 93 1.78 -0.17 12.67
C THR A 93 2.51 -0.15 11.33
N ILE A 94 3.59 0.64 11.20
CA ILE A 94 4.38 0.75 9.96
C ILE A 94 5.77 0.12 10.09
N GLY A 95 6.22 -0.23 11.31
CA GLY A 95 7.56 -0.74 11.57
C GLY A 95 8.01 -1.83 10.60
N ALA A 96 7.19 -2.86 10.38
CA ALA A 96 7.51 -3.94 9.45
C ALA A 96 7.72 -3.46 8.00
N ILE A 97 7.01 -2.43 7.54
CA ILE A 97 7.24 -1.84 6.21
C ILE A 97 8.58 -1.13 6.15
N LEU A 98 8.91 -0.33 7.18
CA LEU A 98 10.16 0.44 7.23
C LEU A 98 11.37 -0.48 7.32
N GLU A 99 11.29 -1.55 8.13
CA GLU A 99 12.35 -2.56 8.27
C GLU A 99 12.65 -3.28 6.95
N ASN A 100 11.60 -3.65 6.20
CA ASN A 100 11.77 -4.40 4.96
C ASN A 100 11.98 -3.51 3.72
N ASN A 101 11.70 -2.20 3.82
CA ASN A 101 11.78 -1.26 2.71
C ASN A 101 12.38 0.08 3.19
N PRO A 102 13.71 0.20 3.34
CA PRO A 102 14.35 1.42 3.84
C PRO A 102 13.98 2.68 3.05
N SER A 103 13.83 2.56 1.73
CA SER A 103 13.38 3.67 0.87
C SER A 103 11.98 4.22 1.23
N ALA A 104 11.14 3.44 1.91
CA ALA A 104 9.85 3.92 2.39
C ALA A 104 10.01 5.02 3.44
N LEU A 105 10.99 4.88 4.35
CA LEU A 105 11.26 5.90 5.35
C LEU A 105 11.77 7.20 4.72
N GLU A 106 12.68 7.08 3.74
CA GLU A 106 13.18 8.22 2.96
C GLU A 106 12.02 8.95 2.27
N ASN A 107 11.15 8.21 1.58
CA ASN A 107 9.98 8.78 0.90
C ASN A 107 9.00 9.48 1.85
N LEU A 108 8.87 9.01 3.09
CA LEU A 108 7.99 9.61 4.11
C LEU A 108 8.58 10.87 4.74
N LYS A 109 9.91 10.94 4.86
CA LYS A 109 10.61 12.11 5.41
C LYS A 109 10.76 13.26 4.41
N GLY A 110 10.75 12.95 3.11
CA GLY A 110 10.84 13.93 2.04
C GLY A 110 12.27 14.20 1.60
#